data_AF-A0A966Q369-F1
#
_entry.id   AF-A0A966Q369-F1
#
_cell.length_a   1.000
_cell.length_b   1.000
_cell.length_c   1.000
_cell.angle_alpha   90.00
_cell.angle_beta   90.00
_cell.angle_gamma   90.00
#
_symmetry.space_group_name_H-M   'P 1'
#
loop_
_entity.id
_entity.type
_entity.pdbx_description
1 polymer ?
#
loop_
_entity_poly.entity_id
_entity_poly.type
_entity_poly.pdbx_seq_one_letter_code
_entity_poly.pdbx_strand_id
1 'polypeptide(L)'
;MPSTLLELMRLGGPIMWVILGASIVAVAVFAERILEYRRMGVPLDPFLDGIASLVKEKRYQEALERCDEAHGPAVRVIQAGLLKRDIPLADLRESLQEVAQLQVPRLEKNLSILATVGYISPLLGLLGTVTGMIHVFQTI
;
A
#
# COMPACT_ATOMS: atom_id res chain seq x y z
N MET A 1 12.98 -34.30 -23.05
CA MET A 1 12.67 -32.89 -22.77
C MET A 1 11.27 -32.88 -22.17
N PRO A 2 11.07 -32.48 -20.90
CA PRO A 2 9.72 -32.39 -20.35
C PRO A 2 8.93 -31.42 -21.23
N SER A 3 7.86 -31.91 -21.85
CA SER A 3 7.19 -31.22 -22.96
C SER A 3 6.04 -30.32 -22.49
N THR A 4 5.68 -30.38 -21.20
CA THR A 4 4.60 -29.60 -20.60
C THR A 4 5.03 -28.89 -19.31
N LEU A 5 4.55 -27.65 -19.13
CA LEU A 5 4.79 -26.83 -17.92
C LEU A 5 4.40 -27.56 -16.62
N LEU A 6 3.41 -28.44 -16.70
CA LEU A 6 2.94 -29.24 -15.57
C LEU A 6 3.99 -30.25 -15.10
N GLU A 7 4.78 -30.82 -16.02
CA GLU A 7 5.89 -31.70 -15.67
C GLU A 7 7.00 -30.91 -14.95
N LEU A 8 7.36 -29.72 -15.45
CA LEU A 8 8.33 -28.85 -14.75
C LEU A 8 7.87 -28.51 -13.32
N MET A 9 6.58 -28.21 -13.14
CA MET A 9 6.04 -27.93 -11.80
C MET A 9 6.07 -29.16 -10.89
N ARG A 10 5.84 -30.37 -11.41
CA ARG A 10 5.99 -31.61 -10.64
C ARG A 10 7.45 -31.89 -10.27
N LEU A 11 8.40 -31.61 -11.16
CA LEU A 11 9.84 -31.73 -10.89
C LEU A 11 10.32 -30.76 -9.81
N GLY A 12 9.76 -29.55 -9.75
CA GLY A 12 10.09 -28.55 -8.73
C GLY A 12 9.66 -28.91 -7.30
N GLY A 13 8.93 -30.03 -7.12
CA GLY A 13 8.53 -30.54 -5.82
C GLY A 13 7.50 -29.64 -5.10
N PRO A 14 7.28 -29.87 -3.79
CA PRO A 14 6.25 -29.17 -3.02
C PRO A 14 6.51 -27.66 -2.89
N ILE A 15 7.77 -27.22 -2.91
CA ILE A 15 8.16 -25.82 -2.76
C ILE A 15 7.65 -24.97 -3.95
N MET A 16 7.61 -25.55 -5.16
CA MET A 16 7.09 -24.87 -6.35
C MET A 16 5.61 -24.48 -6.18
N TRP A 17 4.80 -25.36 -5.56
CA TRP A 17 3.38 -25.09 -5.29
C TRP A 17 3.19 -24.00 -4.24
N VAL A 18 4.06 -23.95 -3.22
CA VAL A 18 4.03 -22.88 -2.20
C VAL A 18 4.34 -21.52 -2.83
N ILE A 19 5.36 -21.44 -3.70
CA ILE A 19 5.72 -20.21 -4.41
C ILE A 19 4.58 -19.76 -5.34
N LEU A 20 3.95 -20.71 -6.04
CA LEU A 20 2.80 -20.41 -6.89
C LEU A 20 1.62 -19.84 -6.06
N GLY A 21 1.32 -20.44 -4.91
CA GLY A 21 0.32 -19.92 -3.99
C GLY A 21 0.63 -18.51 -3.48
N ALA A 22 1.89 -18.26 -3.09
CA ALA A 22 2.34 -16.94 -2.66
C ALA A 22 2.21 -15.88 -3.79
N SER A 23 2.47 -16.27 -5.04
CA SER A 23 2.28 -15.41 -6.21
C SER A 23 0.81 -15.02 -6.41
N ILE A 24 -0.12 -15.97 -6.29
CA ILE A 24 -1.56 -15.69 -6.39
C ILE A 24 -2.00 -14.70 -5.30
N VAL A 25 -1.56 -14.91 -4.05
CA VAL A 25 -1.85 -13.98 -2.94
C VAL A 25 -1.28 -12.59 -3.23
N ALA A 26 -0.03 -12.50 -3.69
CA ALA A 26 0.60 -11.23 -4.02
C ALA A 26 -0.18 -10.47 -5.11
N VAL A 27 -0.59 -11.15 -6.19
CA VAL A 27 -1.38 -10.54 -7.27
C VAL A 27 -2.75 -10.10 -6.76
N ALA A 28 -3.43 -10.91 -5.95
CA ALA A 28 -4.73 -10.57 -5.40
C ALA A 28 -4.67 -9.30 -4.53
N VAL A 29 -3.71 -9.23 -3.59
CA VAL A 29 -3.52 -8.05 -2.74
C VAL A 29 -3.09 -6.85 -3.58
N PHE A 30 -2.20 -7.03 -4.55
CA PHE A 30 -1.76 -5.95 -5.46
C PHE A 30 -2.94 -5.33 -6.23
N ALA A 31 -3.82 -6.17 -6.79
CA ALA A 31 -5.01 -5.72 -7.50
C ALA A 31 -5.97 -4.95 -6.57
N GLU A 32 -6.22 -5.48 -5.36
CA GLU A 32 -7.04 -4.81 -4.34
C GLU A 32 -6.48 -3.42 -3.99
N ARG A 33 -5.16 -3.31 -3.80
CA ARG A 33 -4.49 -2.04 -3.48
C ARG A 33 -4.62 -1.02 -4.61
N ILE A 34 -4.39 -1.41 -5.87
CA ILE A 34 -4.56 -0.50 -7.02
C ILE A 34 -5.98 0.05 -7.08
N LEU A 35 -6.98 -0.82 -6.88
CA LEU A 35 -8.39 -0.40 -6.87
C LEU A 35 -8.69 0.57 -5.72
N GLU A 36 -8.16 0.32 -4.52
CA GLU A 36 -8.37 1.19 -3.38
C GLU A 36 -7.68 2.55 -3.57
N TYR A 37 -6.43 2.59 -4.03
CA TYR A 37 -5.74 3.86 -4.34
C TYR A 37 -6.45 4.65 -5.42
N ARG A 38 -6.94 3.98 -6.47
CA ARG A 38 -7.74 4.63 -7.51
C ARG A 38 -9.06 5.20 -6.98
N ARG A 39 -9.69 4.54 -6.00
CA ARG A 39 -10.90 5.04 -5.34
C ARG A 39 -10.63 6.21 -4.39
N MET A 40 -9.46 6.25 -3.76
CA MET A 40 -9.05 7.33 -2.83
C MET A 40 -8.43 8.54 -3.54
N GLY A 41 -8.16 8.45 -4.84
CA GLY A 41 -7.48 9.49 -5.61
C GLY A 41 -8.36 10.70 -5.88
N VAL A 42 -8.47 11.61 -4.92
CA VAL A 42 -8.84 13.00 -5.22
C VAL A 42 -7.63 13.65 -5.88
N PRO A 43 -7.79 14.35 -7.03
CA PRO A 43 -6.70 15.15 -7.60
C PRO A 43 -6.33 16.22 -6.58
N LEU A 44 -5.19 16.02 -5.91
CA LEU A 44 -4.83 16.78 -4.71
C LEU A 44 -4.44 18.22 -5.06
N ASP A 45 -3.74 18.45 -6.17
CA ASP A 45 -3.28 19.80 -6.53
C ASP A 45 -4.46 20.76 -6.79
N PRO A 46 -5.44 20.42 -7.66
CA PRO A 46 -6.62 21.27 -7.84
C PRO A 46 -7.47 21.42 -6.57
N PHE A 47 -7.49 20.38 -5.73
CA PHE A 47 -8.23 20.42 -4.47
C PHE A 47 -7.57 21.40 -3.48
N LEU A 48 -6.25 21.34 -3.33
CA LEU A 48 -5.47 22.24 -2.48
C LEU A 48 -5.58 23.69 -2.94
N ASP A 49 -5.49 23.94 -4.25
CA ASP A 49 -5.66 25.28 -4.81
C ASP A 49 -7.04 25.85 -4.48
N GLY A 50 -8.09 25.03 -4.59
CA GLY A 50 -9.45 25.41 -4.22
C GLY A 50 -9.65 25.67 -2.73
N ILE A 51 -9.00 24.89 -1.85
CA ILE A 51 -9.03 25.17 -0.41
C ILE A 51 -8.24 26.44 -0.08
N ALA A 52 -7.08 26.65 -0.73
CA ALA A 52 -6.23 27.80 -0.49
C ALA A 52 -6.92 29.12 -0.89
N SER A 53 -7.72 29.14 -1.95
CA SER A 53 -8.53 30.31 -2.31
C SER A 53 -9.63 30.60 -1.29
N LEU A 54 -10.37 29.58 -0.85
CA LEU A 54 -11.42 29.72 0.18
C LEU A 54 -10.86 30.23 1.52
N VAL A 55 -9.67 29.76 1.91
CA VAL A 55 -8.96 30.22 3.11
C VAL A 55 -8.54 31.69 2.97
N LYS A 56 -8.01 32.11 1.81
CA LYS A 56 -7.66 33.52 1.55
C LYS A 56 -8.88 34.44 1.62
N GLU A 57 -10.03 33.96 1.17
CA GLU A 57 -11.31 34.68 1.24
C GLU A 57 -11.98 34.61 2.63
N LYS A 58 -11.35 33.95 3.61
CA LYS A 58 -11.90 33.69 4.97
C LYS A 58 -13.22 32.87 4.96
N ARG A 59 -13.49 32.13 3.89
CA ARG A 59 -14.68 31.27 3.71
C ARG A 59 -14.40 29.86 4.24
N TYR A 60 -14.09 29.77 5.53
CA TYR A 60 -13.66 28.51 6.14
C TYR A 60 -14.77 27.46 6.25
N GLN A 61 -16.02 27.89 6.36
CA GLN A 61 -17.17 26.98 6.45
C GLN A 61 -17.36 26.21 5.14
N GLU A 62 -17.24 26.90 4.01
CA GLU A 62 -17.25 26.27 2.68
C GLU A 62 -16.03 25.38 2.43
N ALA A 63 -14.86 25.76 2.96
CA ALA A 63 -13.67 24.91 2.90
C ALA A 63 -13.88 23.60 3.67
N LEU A 64 -14.57 23.65 4.82
CA LEU A 64 -14.96 22.47 5.60
C LEU A 64 -15.97 21.60 4.87
N GLU A 65 -17.02 22.20 4.28
CA GLU A 65 -18.02 21.48 3.47
C GLU A 65 -17.36 20.74 2.30
N ARG A 66 -16.42 21.40 1.59
CA ARG A 66 -15.65 20.80 0.50
C ARG A 66 -14.75 19.65 0.99
N CYS A 67 -14.24 19.73 2.22
CA CYS A 67 -13.51 18.64 2.86
C CYS A 67 -14.43 17.48 3.29
N ASP A 68 -15.70 17.72 3.61
CA ASP A 68 -16.66 16.66 3.95
C ASP A 68 -17.16 15.91 2.70
N GLU A 69 -17.29 16.60 1.57
CA GLU A 69 -17.60 16.00 0.27
C GLU A 69 -16.43 15.17 -0.28
N ALA A 70 -15.20 15.56 0.00
CA ALA A 70 -14.01 14.86 -0.45
C ALA A 70 -13.57 13.80 0.56
N HIS A 71 -13.10 12.65 0.07
CA HIS A 71 -12.60 11.57 0.91
C HIS A 71 -11.14 11.29 0.61
N GLY A 72 -10.33 11.22 1.66
CA GLY A 72 -8.94 10.84 1.52
C GLY A 72 -8.09 11.16 2.74
N PRO A 73 -6.94 10.48 2.90
CA PRO A 73 -5.95 10.80 3.94
C PRO A 73 -5.53 12.27 3.96
N ALA A 74 -5.22 12.84 2.78
CA ALA A 74 -4.80 14.24 2.67
C ALA A 74 -5.92 15.22 3.07
N VAL A 75 -7.17 14.93 2.68
CA VAL A 75 -8.35 15.75 3.03
C VAL A 75 -8.54 15.81 4.54
N ARG A 76 -8.36 14.69 5.26
CA ARG A 76 -8.45 14.66 6.73
C ARG A 76 -7.40 15.53 7.41
N VAL A 77 -6.18 15.59 6.87
CA VAL A 77 -5.11 16.46 7.39
C VAL A 77 -5.48 17.94 7.18
N ILE A 78 -5.98 18.28 5.98
CA ILE A 78 -6.44 19.65 5.67
C ILE A 78 -7.61 20.05 6.59
N GLN A 79 -8.59 19.16 6.77
CA GLN A 79 -9.74 19.38 7.64
C GLN A 79 -9.31 19.63 9.09
N ALA A 80 -8.36 18.84 9.62
CA ALA A 80 -7.80 19.06 10.95
C ALA A 80 -7.12 20.44 11.06
N GLY A 81 -6.43 20.89 10.00
CA GLY A 81 -5.83 22.22 9.93
C GLY A 81 -6.86 23.35 9.95
N LEU A 82 -7.97 23.20 9.23
CA LEU A 82 -9.08 24.16 9.22
C LEU A 82 -9.76 24.25 10.60
N LEU A 83 -9.93 23.12 11.28
CA LEU A 83 -10.54 23.06 12.62
C LEU A 83 -9.65 23.64 13.72
N LYS A 84 -8.33 23.50 13.61
CA LYS A 84 -7.36 23.97 14.60
C LYS A 84 -6.69 25.31 14.25
N ARG A 85 -7.25 26.06 13.30
CA ARG A 85 -6.62 27.29 12.75
C ARG A 85 -6.30 28.40 13.77
N ASP A 86 -6.95 28.40 14.92
CA ASP A 86 -6.87 29.48 15.91
C ASP A 86 -5.68 29.33 16.89
N ILE A 87 -4.89 28.25 16.77
CA ILE A 87 -3.70 28.00 17.61
C ILE A 87 -2.41 28.53 16.94
N PRO A 88 -1.34 28.75 17.73
CA PRO A 88 -0.04 29.17 17.20
C PRO A 88 0.46 28.24 16.08
N LEU A 89 1.16 28.80 15.08
CA LEU A 89 1.62 28.04 13.92
C LEU A 89 2.53 26.85 14.28
N ALA A 90 3.30 26.96 15.37
CA ALA A 90 4.14 25.88 15.86
C ALA A 90 3.29 24.67 16.29
N ASP A 91 2.32 24.91 17.18
CA ASP A 91 1.39 23.91 17.70
C ASP A 91 0.49 23.33 16.58
N LEU A 92 0.09 24.16 15.62
CA LEU A 92 -0.67 23.74 14.45
C LEU A 92 0.13 22.76 13.59
N ARG A 93 1.40 23.07 13.30
CA ARG A 93 2.26 22.18 12.51
C ARG A 93 2.48 20.85 13.21
N GLU A 94 2.73 20.88 14.51
CA GLU A 94 2.90 19.66 15.30
C GLU A 94 1.64 18.80 15.27
N SER A 95 0.47 19.40 15.52
CA SER A 95 -0.80 18.67 15.47
C SER A 95 -1.12 18.14 14.07
N LEU A 96 -0.79 18.89 13.00
CA LEU A 96 -0.98 18.43 11.62
C LEU A 96 -0.08 17.24 11.31
N GLN A 97 1.16 17.27 11.78
CA GLN A 97 2.12 16.19 11.60
C GLN A 97 1.66 14.92 12.33
N GLU A 98 1.13 15.04 13.54
CA GLU A 98 0.55 13.92 14.28
C GLU A 98 -0.64 13.29 13.51
N VAL A 99 -1.58 14.12 13.03
CA VAL A 99 -2.73 13.63 12.25
C VAL A 99 -2.28 12.98 10.94
N ALA A 100 -1.27 13.53 10.28
CA ALA A 100 -0.69 12.96 9.07
C ALA A 100 -0.04 11.60 9.35
N GLN A 101 0.74 11.47 10.43
CA GLN A 101 1.33 10.20 10.85
C GLN A 101 0.28 9.13 11.14
N LEU A 102 -0.88 9.50 11.71
CA LEU A 102 -2.00 8.56 11.91
C LEU A 102 -2.64 8.08 10.60
N GLN A 103 -2.47 8.81 9.48
CA GLN A 103 -2.95 8.35 8.18
C GLN A 103 -1.97 7.42 7.45
N VAL A 104 -0.67 7.44 7.76
CA VAL A 104 0.35 6.61 7.09
C VAL A 104 0.02 5.11 7.17
N PRO A 105 -0.29 4.53 8.35
CA PRO A 105 -0.64 3.11 8.45
C PRO A 105 -1.87 2.71 7.63
N ARG A 106 -2.80 3.65 7.38
CA ARG A 106 -3.98 3.40 6.53
C ARG A 106 -3.59 3.28 5.06
N LEU A 107 -2.64 4.11 4.62
CA LEU A 107 -2.08 4.03 3.28
C LEU A 107 -1.22 2.79 3.09
N GLU A 108 -0.53 2.33 4.13
CA GLU A 108 0.34 1.16 4.09
C GLU A 108 -0.38 -0.17 4.34
N LYS A 109 -1.69 -0.12 4.65
CA LYS A 109 -2.48 -1.32 4.94
C LYS A 109 -2.32 -2.35 3.82
N ASN A 110 -2.02 -3.59 4.21
CA ASN A 110 -1.79 -4.75 3.35
C ASN A 110 -0.50 -4.71 2.48
N LEU A 111 0.27 -3.61 2.46
CA LEU A 111 1.59 -3.59 1.82
C LEU A 111 2.58 -4.49 2.54
N SER A 112 2.44 -4.67 3.85
CA SER A 112 3.29 -5.59 4.62
C SER A 112 3.20 -7.02 4.10
N ILE A 113 2.04 -7.46 3.60
CA ILE A 113 1.87 -8.81 3.02
C ILE A 113 2.71 -8.94 1.75
N LEU A 114 2.66 -7.94 0.86
CA LEU A 114 3.52 -7.91 -0.34
C LEU A 114 5.00 -7.90 0.02
N ALA A 115 5.39 -7.11 1.04
CA ALA A 115 6.76 -7.05 1.51
C ALA A 115 7.24 -8.41 2.04
N THR A 116 6.40 -9.10 2.84
CA THR A 116 6.70 -10.44 3.34
C THR A 116 6.83 -11.44 2.19
N VAL A 117 5.93 -11.45 1.22
CA VAL A 117 6.03 -12.35 0.06
C VAL A 117 7.27 -12.04 -0.77
N GLY A 118 7.58 -10.77 -1.01
CA GLY A 118 8.78 -10.34 -1.73
C GLY A 118 10.08 -10.76 -1.04
N TYR A 119 10.09 -10.78 0.30
CA TYR A 119 11.24 -11.23 1.09
C TYR A 119 11.38 -12.76 1.15
N ILE A 120 10.27 -13.48 1.34
CA ILE A 120 10.28 -14.93 1.54
C ILE A 120 10.41 -15.68 0.21
N SER A 121 9.87 -15.15 -0.89
CA SER A 121 9.86 -15.84 -2.19
C SER A 121 11.26 -16.21 -2.71
N PRO A 122 12.29 -15.33 -2.66
CA PRO A 122 13.66 -15.70 -3.03
C PRO A 122 14.26 -16.78 -2.13
N LEU A 123 13.98 -16.73 -0.83
CA LEU A 123 14.47 -17.72 0.13
C LEU A 123 13.84 -19.09 -0.12
N LEU A 124 12.55 -19.14 -0.44
CA LEU A 124 11.88 -20.38 -0.87
C LEU A 124 12.45 -20.92 -2.17
N GLY A 125 12.78 -20.05 -3.14
CA GLY A 125 13.45 -20.46 -4.37
C GLY A 125 14.81 -21.10 -4.11
N LEU A 126 15.63 -20.47 -3.26
CA LEU A 126 16.93 -21.02 -2.84
C LEU A 126 16.78 -22.34 -2.07
N LEU A 127 15.78 -22.45 -1.19
CA LEU A 127 15.49 -23.72 -0.51
C LEU A 127 15.17 -24.82 -1.53
N GLY A 128 14.36 -24.51 -2.54
CA GLY A 128 14.02 -25.41 -3.63
C GLY A 128 15.24 -25.96 -4.36
N THR A 129 16.19 -25.09 -4.73
CA THR A 129 17.42 -25.50 -5.41
C THR A 129 18.30 -26.39 -4.52
N VAL A 130 18.44 -26.05 -3.24
CA VAL A 130 19.21 -26.87 -2.27
C VAL A 130 18.56 -28.25 -2.09
N THR A 131 17.24 -28.33 -1.89
CA THR A 131 16.55 -29.62 -1.80
C THR A 131 16.69 -30.45 -3.08
N GLY A 132 16.65 -29.82 -4.25
CA GLY A 132 16.86 -30.51 -5.53
C GLY A 132 18.26 -31.11 -5.63
N MET A 133 19.29 -30.33 -5.26
CA MET A 133 20.67 -30.84 -5.24
C MET A 133 20.85 -32.02 -4.28
N ILE A 134 20.26 -31.96 -3.07
CA ILE A 134 20.33 -33.07 -2.10
C ILE A 134 19.73 -34.35 -2.69
N HIS A 135 18.60 -34.26 -3.38
CA HIS A 135 17.98 -35.43 -4.02
C HIS A 135 18.88 -36.03 -5.10
N VAL A 136 19.51 -35.19 -5.93
CA VAL A 136 20.46 -35.66 -6.96
C VAL A 136 21.62 -36.42 -6.32
N PHE A 137 22.20 -35.89 -5.24
CA PHE A 137 23.31 -36.56 -4.54
C PHE A 137 22.89 -37.87 -3.84
N GLN A 138 21.64 -38.02 -3.41
CA GLN A 138 21.14 -39.26 -2.80
C GLN A 138 20.81 -40.34 -3.84
N THR A 139 20.55 -39.95 -5.09
CA THR A 139 20.27 -40.87 -6.20
C THR A 139 21.52 -41.34 -6.95
N ILE A 140 22.70 -40.79 -6.64
CA ILE A 140 24.01 -41.22 -7.12
C ILE A 140 24.57 -42.27 -6.16
#